data_AF-X1KLW5-F1
#
_entry.id   AF-X1KLW5-F1
#
_cell.length_a   1.000
_cell.length_b   1.000
_cell.length_c   1.000
_cell.angle_alpha   90.00
_cell.angle_beta   90.00
_cell.angle_gamma   90.00
#
_symmetry.space_group_name_H-M   'P 1'
#
loop_
_entity.id
_entity.type
_entity.pdbx_description
1 polymer ?
#
loop_
_entity_poly.entity_id
_entity_poly.type
_entity_poly.pdbx_seq_one_letter_code
_entity_poly.pdbx_strand_id
1 'polypeptide(L)' 'MTGDGYLTKTFLMTTGTVFNIQRYSIHDGPGIRTTVFLKGC' A
#
# COMPACT_ATOMS: atom_id res chain seq x y z
N MET A 1 9.73 -25.91 -21.71
CA MET A 1 10.87 -25.10 -21.21
C MET A 1 11.04 -23.89 -22.11
N THR A 2 10.01 -23.06 -22.28
CA THR A 2 9.79 -21.83 -21.52
C THR A 2 8.32 -21.79 -21.07
N GLY A 3 7.99 -21.78 -19.77
CA GLY A 3 8.01 -20.56 -18.95
C GLY A 3 7.10 -19.56 -19.65
N ASP A 4 5.80 -19.47 -19.35
CA ASP A 4 5.32 -18.51 -18.36
C ASP A 4 4.00 -18.95 -17.71
N GLY A 5 4.12 -19.59 -16.55
CA GLY A 5 3.02 -19.88 -15.62
C GLY A 5 2.54 -18.65 -14.86
N TYR A 6 2.13 -17.59 -15.56
CA TYR A 6 1.60 -16.36 -14.95
C TYR A 6 0.07 -16.20 -15.07
N LEU A 7 -0.61 -17.01 -15.90
CA LEU A 7 -2.06 -16.89 -16.14
C LEU A 7 -2.94 -17.55 -15.06
N THR A 8 -2.37 -18.29 -14.10
CA THR A 8 -3.08 -18.85 -12.93
C THR A 8 -2.79 -18.12 -11.63
N LYS A 9 -2.00 -17.05 -11.66
CA LYS A 9 -1.85 -16.17 -10.50
C LYS A 9 -3.07 -15.26 -10.46
N THR A 10 -4.18 -15.78 -9.92
CA THR A 10 -5.37 -14.99 -9.57
C THR A 10 -4.86 -13.73 -8.89
N PHE A 11 -4.92 -12.59 -9.59
CA PHE A 11 -4.46 -11.32 -9.06
C PHE A 11 -5.41 -10.99 -7.92
N LEU A 12 -5.06 -11.40 -6.70
CA LEU A 12 -5.84 -11.11 -5.52
C LEU A 12 -5.86 -9.60 -5.38
N MET A 13 -7.05 -9.00 -5.55
CA MET A 13 -7.24 -7.58 -5.33
C MET A 13 -6.89 -7.29 -3.86
N THR A 14 -5.72 -6.71 -3.63
CA THR A 14 -5.22 -6.48 -2.28
C THR A 14 -5.89 -5.22 -1.75
N THR A 15 -6.73 -5.37 -0.73
CA THR A 15 -7.45 -4.27 -0.07
C THR A 15 -7.07 -4.18 1.39
N GLY A 16 -6.94 -2.97 1.93
CA GLY A 16 -6.68 -2.72 3.35
C GLY A 16 -7.58 -1.61 3.90
N THR A 17 -7.89 -1.66 5.19
CA THR A 17 -8.76 -0.67 5.84
C THR A 17 -7.92 0.51 6.33
N VAL A 18 -8.28 1.73 5.94
CA VAL A 18 -7.60 2.97 6.40
C VAL A 18 -8.38 3.59 7.55
N PHE A 19 -7.74 4.01 8.63
CA PHE A 19 -8.41 4.76 9.71
C PHE A 19 -8.05 6.22 9.80
N ASN A 20 -6.86 6.62 9.32
CA ASN A 20 -6.43 8.00 9.37
C ASN A 20 -5.55 8.32 8.16
N ILE A 21 -5.70 9.54 7.65
CA ILE A 21 -4.86 10.08 6.58
C ILE A 21 -4.43 11.47 7.03
N GLN A 22 -3.13 11.64 7.25
CA GLN A 22 -2.54 12.91 7.61
C GLN A 22 -1.89 13.52 6.37
N ARG A 23 -2.32 14.74 6.01
CA ARG A 23 -1.71 15.53 4.94
C ARG A 23 -0.69 16.49 5.55
N TYR A 24 0.37 16.79 4.81
CA TYR A 24 1.43 17.69 5.23
C TYR A 24 2.24 17.21 6.45
N SER A 25 2.48 15.90 6.54
CA SER A 25 3.41 15.35 7.52
C SER A 25 4.84 15.77 7.18
N ILE A 26 5.43 16.63 8.01
CA ILE A 26 6.83 17.09 7.93
C ILE A 26 7.76 16.38 8.92
N HIS A 27 7.18 15.68 9.89
CA HIS A 27 7.92 14.98 10.95
C HIS A 27 8.23 13.51 10.60
N ASP A 28 7.54 12.94 9.61
CA ASP A 28 7.65 11.52 9.22
C ASP A 28 8.74 11.28 8.15
N GLY A 29 9.55 12.29 7.84
CA GLY A 29 10.62 12.25 6.85
C GLY A 29 10.85 13.59 6.17
N PRO A 30 11.88 13.74 5.34
CA PRO A 30 12.16 14.99 4.65
C PRO A 30 11.04 15.33 3.65
N GLY A 31 10.65 16.61 3.65
CA GLY A 31 9.63 17.17 2.77
C GLY A 31 8.20 17.09 3.32
N ILE A 32 7.24 17.51 2.49
CA ILE A 32 5.82 17.46 2.80
C ILE A 32 5.26 16.11 2.31
N ARG A 33 4.72 15.29 3.22
CA ARG A 33 4.20 13.95 2.92
C ARG A 33 2.73 13.81 3.25
N THR A 34 2.10 12.81 2.65
CA THR A 34 0.79 12.32 3.09
C THR A 34 0.99 10.95 3.72
N THR A 35 0.74 10.85 5.02
CA THR A 35 0.88 9.62 5.80
C THR A 35 -0.47 8.93 5.89
N VAL A 36 -0.53 7.65 5.52
CA VAL A 36 -1.75 6.82 5.57
C VAL A 36 -1.60 5.79 6.67
N PHE A 37 -2.53 5.78 7.62
CA PHE A 37 -2.55 4.83 8.73
C PHE A 37 -3.60 3.74 8.48
N LEU A 38 -3.13 2.50 8.45
CA LEU A 38 -3.94 1.30 8.21
C LEU A 38 -4.47 0.71 9.52
N LYS A 39 -5.72 0.22 9.52
CA LYS A 39 -6.28 -0.55 10.62
C LYS A 39 -5.69 -1.95 10.62
N GLY A 40 -5.37 -2.44 11.81
CA GLY A 40 -4.68 -3.70 12.01
C GLY A 40 -3.18 -3.47 12.10
N CYS A 41 -2.60 -3.91 13.22
CA CYS A 41 -1.16 -4.05 13.37
C CYS A 41 -0.78 -5.50 13.08
#